data_AF-A0A395MN57-F1
#
_entry.id   AF-A0A395MN57-F1
#
_cell.length_a   1.000
_cell.length_b   1.000
_cell.length_c   1.000
_cell.angle_alpha   90.00
_cell.angle_beta   90.00
_cell.angle_gamma   90.00
#
_symmetry.space_group_name_H-M   'P 1'
#
loop_
_entity.id
_entity.type
_entity.pdbx_description
1 polymer ?
#
loop_
_entity_poly.entity_id
_entity_poly.type
_entity_poly.pdbx_seq_one_letter_code
_entity_poly.pdbx_strand_id
1 'polypeptide(L)'
;MDTLNRVSEYLFGPTIPPREPCGRKVQIMSDLHLELNRQYATFDFPAKAPFLILGGDIGRMVDYDMFLPFLARQTARFEKVFLVLGNHEFYEMSYEEGITKARELEKEEVLEEKLVLLDRNRWDDPDSELTIVGATLWSKIPPSAAEMVTLRVSDYKKISGWTVAKHNECHARDLAYLSKTITALNNTESQRTVLVVTHHAPCIAGSSKPEHANAPFKSAFSTDVIQAREFVRGVAVWMFGHTHFTTEFKKGGVRVVANQRGYVLGYKGPTLENTRGFDDERVVEL
;
A
#
# COMPACT_ATOMS: atom_id res chain seq x y z
N MET A 1 -0.77 -17.31 38.19
CA MET A 1 -0.80 -17.53 36.72
C MET A 1 -1.68 -16.53 35.99
N ASP A 2 -2.75 -16.03 36.60
CA ASP A 2 -3.72 -15.13 35.94
C ASP A 2 -3.22 -13.68 35.74
N THR A 3 -2.38 -13.15 36.65
CA THR A 3 -1.90 -11.76 36.59
C THR A 3 -0.74 -11.56 35.60
N LEU A 4 0.09 -12.58 35.38
CA LEU A 4 1.21 -12.52 34.41
C LEU A 4 0.70 -12.59 32.96
N ASN A 5 -0.33 -13.40 32.70
CA ASN A 5 -0.96 -13.48 31.38
C ASN A 5 -1.64 -12.16 30.99
N ARG A 6 -2.31 -11.48 31.93
CA ARG A 6 -2.92 -10.17 31.67
C ARG A 6 -1.91 -9.07 31.35
N VAL A 7 -0.74 -9.08 32.00
CA VAL A 7 0.33 -8.12 31.70
C VAL A 7 0.99 -8.44 30.35
N SER A 8 1.10 -9.72 30.00
CA SER A 8 1.58 -10.16 28.68
C SER A 8 0.63 -9.77 27.55
N GLU A 9 -0.69 -9.95 27.70
CA GLU A 9 -1.68 -9.52 26.69
C GLU A 9 -1.70 -8.00 26.52
N TYR A 10 -1.49 -7.24 27.59
CA TYR A 10 -1.46 -5.77 27.54
C TYR A 10 -0.21 -5.20 26.87
N LEU A 11 0.91 -5.95 26.91
CA LEU A 11 2.20 -5.53 26.35
C LEU A 11 2.46 -6.09 24.95
N PHE A 12 1.97 -7.29 24.65
CA PHE A 12 2.29 -8.05 23.44
C PHE A 12 1.08 -8.44 22.59
N GLY A 13 -0.15 -8.12 23.03
CA GLY A 13 -1.37 -8.57 22.37
C GLY A 13 -1.66 -10.06 22.58
N PRO A 14 -2.82 -10.56 22.12
CA PRO A 14 -3.14 -11.98 22.20
C PRO A 14 -2.15 -12.78 21.34
N THR A 15 -1.68 -13.91 21.89
CA THR A 15 -0.85 -14.89 21.17
C THR A 15 -1.57 -15.36 19.90
N ILE A 16 -0.86 -15.32 18.77
CA ILE A 16 -1.36 -15.75 17.46
C ILE A 16 -1.93 -17.18 17.58
N PRO A 17 -3.22 -17.41 17.28
CA PRO A 17 -3.80 -18.75 17.32
C PRO A 17 -3.12 -19.68 16.31
N PRO A 18 -3.03 -21.00 16.58
CA PRO A 18 -2.50 -21.97 15.63
C PRO A 18 -3.26 -21.91 14.30
N ARG A 19 -2.49 -22.02 13.21
CA ARG A 19 -2.93 -21.83 11.83
C ARG A 19 -4.18 -22.66 11.48
N GLU A 20 -5.29 -21.99 11.18
CA GLU A 20 -6.26 -22.56 10.25
C GLU A 20 -5.65 -22.50 8.83
N PRO A 21 -5.91 -23.46 7.91
CA PRO A 21 -5.28 -23.54 6.58
C PRO A 21 -5.53 -22.36 5.62
N CYS A 22 -6.00 -21.22 6.10
CA CYS A 22 -6.48 -20.10 5.32
C CYS A 22 -5.36 -19.11 4.98
N GLY A 23 -4.27 -19.57 4.35
CA GLY A 23 -3.17 -18.73 3.80
C GLY A 23 -3.61 -17.77 2.67
N ARG A 24 -4.90 -17.44 2.60
CA ARG A 24 -5.54 -16.61 1.58
C ARG A 24 -6.23 -15.38 2.15
N LYS A 25 -6.06 -15.10 3.44
CA LYS A 25 -6.59 -13.91 4.10
C LYS A 25 -5.50 -12.88 4.34
N VAL A 26 -5.72 -11.67 3.87
CA VAL A 26 -4.81 -10.55 4.07
C VAL A 26 -5.59 -9.34 4.55
N GLN A 27 -5.19 -8.75 5.67
CA GLN A 27 -5.73 -7.48 6.13
C GLN A 27 -5.08 -6.35 5.35
N ILE A 28 -5.88 -5.40 4.87
CA ILE A 28 -5.41 -4.37 3.94
C ILE A 28 -5.73 -2.96 4.43
N MET A 29 -4.78 -2.04 4.28
CA MET A 29 -5.00 -0.61 4.48
C MET A 29 -3.97 0.23 3.73
N SER A 30 -4.33 1.46 3.39
CA SER A 30 -3.44 2.45 2.80
C SER A 30 -3.86 3.87 3.22
N ASP A 31 -3.03 4.85 2.86
CA ASP A 31 -3.33 6.28 3.03
C ASP A 31 -3.64 6.60 4.50
N LEU A 32 -2.90 6.00 5.44
CA LEU A 32 -3.10 6.21 6.87
C LEU A 32 -2.66 7.61 7.29
N HIS A 33 -1.66 8.17 6.60
CA HIS A 33 -1.07 9.49 6.86
C HIS A 33 -0.75 9.75 8.33
N LEU A 34 -0.02 8.83 8.96
CA LEU A 34 0.27 8.90 10.39
C LEU A 34 1.17 10.09 10.76
N GLU A 35 1.85 10.71 9.80
CA GLU A 35 2.55 11.98 9.97
C GLU A 35 1.61 13.12 10.35
N LEU A 36 0.35 13.05 9.91
CA LEU A 36 -0.65 14.06 10.22
C LEU A 36 -1.09 13.90 11.67
N ASN A 37 -0.95 14.98 12.44
CA ASN A 37 -1.23 15.00 13.88
C ASN A 37 -0.42 13.99 14.70
N ARG A 38 0.75 13.54 14.21
CA ARG A 38 1.70 12.66 14.93
C ARG A 38 1.07 11.36 15.44
N GLN A 39 0.30 10.69 14.59
CA GLN A 39 -0.48 9.51 14.95
C GLN A 39 0.32 8.20 14.97
N TYR A 40 1.62 8.21 14.65
CA TYR A 40 2.48 7.02 14.68
C TYR A 40 2.41 6.23 15.99
N ALA A 41 2.28 6.90 17.15
CA ALA A 41 2.24 6.25 18.45
C ALA A 41 0.82 5.86 18.90
N THR A 42 -0.21 6.52 18.37
CA THR A 42 -1.58 6.42 18.88
C THR A 42 -2.52 5.66 17.95
N PHE A 43 -2.17 5.51 16.67
CA PHE A 43 -2.97 4.73 15.74
C PHE A 43 -2.79 3.24 16.04
N ASP A 44 -3.92 2.58 16.22
CA ASP A 44 -4.04 1.16 16.49
C ASP A 44 -5.34 0.63 15.87
N PHE A 45 -5.36 -0.67 15.56
CA PHE A 45 -6.45 -1.39 14.91
C PHE A 45 -6.34 -2.87 15.26
N PRO A 46 -7.42 -3.66 15.25
CA PRO A 46 -7.34 -5.07 15.61
C PRO A 46 -6.75 -5.90 14.46
N ALA A 47 -5.99 -6.94 14.79
CA ALA A 47 -5.45 -7.88 13.81
C ALA A 47 -6.53 -8.91 13.43
N LYS A 48 -6.81 -9.06 12.13
CA LYS A 48 -7.92 -9.87 11.58
C LYS A 48 -7.47 -10.92 10.58
N ALA A 49 -6.19 -10.96 10.25
CA ALA A 49 -5.57 -11.91 9.32
C ALA A 49 -4.09 -12.13 9.72
N PRO A 50 -3.45 -13.23 9.27
CA PRO A 50 -2.02 -13.47 9.53
C PRO A 50 -1.11 -12.47 8.80
N PHE A 51 -1.54 -11.97 7.63
CA PHE A 51 -0.78 -11.04 6.80
C PHE A 51 -1.42 -9.65 6.80
N LEU A 52 -0.57 -8.62 6.86
CA LEU A 52 -0.97 -7.21 6.73
C LEU A 52 -0.33 -6.58 5.50
N ILE A 53 -1.12 -5.90 4.66
CA ILE A 53 -0.61 -5.01 3.61
C ILE A 53 -0.85 -3.56 3.99
N LEU A 54 0.24 -2.81 3.95
CA LEU A 54 0.31 -1.36 4.07
C LEU A 54 0.59 -0.77 2.67
N GLY A 55 -0.47 -0.33 1.98
CA GLY A 55 -0.49 0.03 0.56
C GLY A 55 -0.03 1.46 0.20
N GLY A 56 0.98 1.98 0.89
CA GLY A 56 1.52 3.33 0.68
C GLY A 56 0.75 4.44 1.40
N ASP A 57 1.41 5.60 1.53
CA ASP A 57 0.96 6.77 2.28
C ASP A 57 0.60 6.44 3.74
N ILE A 58 1.42 5.61 4.36
CA ILE A 58 1.35 5.24 5.77
C ILE A 58 2.00 6.32 6.62
N GLY A 59 3.12 6.84 6.14
CA GLY A 59 3.95 7.81 6.84
C GLY A 59 5.01 8.42 5.92
N ARG A 60 6.03 9.05 6.52
CA ARG A 60 7.14 9.67 5.79
C ARG A 60 8.46 9.05 6.21
N MET A 61 9.37 8.82 5.28
CA MET A 61 10.70 8.28 5.60
C MET A 61 11.58 9.30 6.35
N VAL A 62 11.28 10.60 6.27
CA VAL A 62 11.92 11.62 7.11
C VAL A 62 11.54 11.46 8.59
N ASP A 63 10.42 10.80 8.90
CA ASP A 63 9.92 10.50 10.25
C ASP A 63 10.36 9.11 10.74
N TYR A 64 11.48 8.58 10.22
CA TYR A 64 11.96 7.20 10.44
C TYR A 64 11.87 6.73 11.89
N ASP A 65 12.32 7.54 12.85
CA ASP A 65 12.36 7.20 14.28
C ASP A 65 10.97 7.01 14.91
N MET A 66 9.92 7.59 14.32
CA MET A 66 8.52 7.35 14.73
C MET A 66 7.86 6.25 13.89
N PHE A 67 8.25 6.14 12.62
CA PHE A 67 7.68 5.17 11.69
C PHE A 67 8.14 3.73 12.01
N LEU A 68 9.41 3.53 12.35
CA LEU A 68 9.95 2.22 12.69
C LEU A 68 9.24 1.58 13.91
N PRO A 69 9.04 2.28 15.05
CA PRO A 69 8.23 1.75 16.15
C PRO A 69 6.78 1.44 15.79
N PHE A 70 6.18 2.16 14.83
CA PHE A 70 4.85 1.80 14.32
C PHE A 70 4.88 0.45 13.60
N LEU A 71 5.86 0.24 12.70
CA LEU A 71 6.02 -1.02 11.97
C LEU A 71 6.35 -2.19 12.92
N ALA A 72 7.20 -1.96 13.92
CA ALA A 72 7.55 -2.96 14.94
C ALA A 72 6.31 -3.48 15.70
N ARG A 73 5.36 -2.59 16.04
CA ARG A 73 4.10 -3.02 16.65
C ARG A 73 3.26 -3.88 15.72
N GLN A 74 3.35 -3.68 14.40
CA GLN A 74 2.63 -4.51 13.44
C GLN A 74 3.33 -5.86 13.26
N THR A 75 4.65 -5.90 13.08
CA THR A 75 5.40 -7.16 12.95
C THR A 75 5.36 -8.03 14.21
N ALA A 76 5.08 -7.45 15.38
CA ALA A 76 4.80 -8.20 16.61
C ALA A 76 3.44 -8.94 16.58
N ARG A 77 2.49 -8.50 15.75
CA ARG A 77 1.09 -8.95 15.75
C ARG A 77 0.69 -9.71 14.49
N PHE A 78 1.47 -9.58 13.42
CA PHE A 78 1.25 -10.23 12.13
C PHE A 78 2.42 -11.16 11.80
N GLU A 79 2.15 -12.25 11.11
CA GLU A 79 3.18 -13.19 10.64
C GLU A 79 4.10 -12.53 9.60
N LYS A 80 3.51 -11.71 8.71
CA LYS A 80 4.23 -10.86 7.75
C LYS A 80 3.50 -9.53 7.57
N VAL A 81 4.28 -8.47 7.43
CA VAL A 81 3.82 -7.13 7.08
C VAL A 81 4.45 -6.74 5.74
N PHE A 82 3.62 -6.35 4.78
CA PHE A 82 4.05 -5.93 3.45
C PHE A 82 3.88 -4.42 3.32
N LEU A 83 4.94 -3.73 2.91
CA LEU A 83 4.92 -2.28 2.72
C LEU A 83 5.13 -1.95 1.24
N VAL A 84 4.15 -1.27 0.63
CA VAL A 84 4.34 -0.51 -0.61
C VAL A 84 4.57 0.94 -0.24
N LEU A 85 5.45 1.63 -0.97
CA LEU A 85 5.69 3.06 -0.79
C LEU A 85 4.69 3.87 -1.64
N GLY A 86 4.07 4.87 -1.05
CA GLY A 86 3.36 5.94 -1.72
C GLY A 86 4.20 7.19 -1.88
N ASN A 87 3.57 8.30 -2.29
CA ASN A 87 4.26 9.57 -2.51
C ASN A 87 4.63 10.27 -1.20
N HIS A 88 3.82 10.12 -0.14
CA HIS A 88 4.09 10.71 1.17
C HIS A 88 5.34 10.12 1.83
N GLU A 89 5.66 8.84 1.58
CA GLU A 89 6.92 8.25 2.08
C GLU A 89 8.15 9.06 1.66
N PHE A 90 8.10 9.78 0.54
CA PHE A 90 9.19 10.60 -0.01
C PHE A 90 9.10 12.10 0.33
N TYR A 91 8.08 12.55 1.06
CA TYR A 91 7.93 13.98 1.37
C TYR A 91 9.07 14.49 2.27
N GLU A 92 9.56 15.69 1.93
CA GLU A 92 10.68 16.39 2.56
C GLU A 92 12.05 15.71 2.37
N MET A 93 12.18 14.86 1.35
CA MET A 93 13.46 14.25 0.96
C MET A 93 13.49 13.92 -0.55
N SER A 94 14.65 13.49 -1.07
CA SER A 94 14.72 13.00 -2.45
C SER A 94 14.16 11.57 -2.57
N TYR A 95 13.72 11.21 -3.78
CA TYR A 95 13.25 9.85 -4.08
C TYR A 95 14.33 8.79 -3.76
N GLU A 96 15.58 9.04 -4.18
CA GLU A 96 16.70 8.11 -3.97
C GLU A 96 17.04 7.90 -2.49
N GLU A 97 17.02 8.95 -1.68
CA GLU A 97 17.21 8.85 -0.22
C GLU A 97 16.04 8.09 0.43
N GLY A 98 14.81 8.35 0.01
CA GLY A 98 13.63 7.64 0.53
C GLY A 98 13.66 6.15 0.21
N ILE A 99 14.09 5.76 -1.00
CA ILE A 99 14.30 4.34 -1.35
C ILE A 99 15.40 3.71 -0.50
N THR A 100 16.50 4.42 -0.25
CA THR A 100 17.58 3.93 0.61
C THR A 100 17.07 3.66 2.02
N LYS A 101 16.37 4.62 2.63
CA LYS A 101 15.76 4.45 3.96
C LYS A 101 14.72 3.34 4.02
N ALA A 102 13.86 3.24 3.00
CA ALA A 102 12.87 2.17 2.95
C ALA A 102 13.51 0.77 2.97
N ARG A 103 14.65 0.60 2.29
CA ARG A 103 15.42 -0.66 2.29
C ARG A 103 16.20 -0.90 3.57
N GLU A 104 16.44 0.13 4.37
CA GLU A 104 17.02 -0.02 5.71
C GLU A 104 16.02 -0.66 6.67
N LEU A 105 14.72 -0.39 6.52
CA LEU A 105 13.67 -0.98 7.37
C LEU A 105 13.72 -2.52 7.39
N GLU A 106 13.91 -3.19 6.25
CA GLU A 106 14.00 -4.66 6.20
C GLU A 106 15.20 -5.24 6.97
N LYS A 107 16.19 -4.40 7.31
CA LYS A 107 17.39 -4.77 8.06
C LYS A 107 17.28 -4.47 9.54
N GLU A 108 16.22 -3.79 9.97
CA GLU A 108 16.00 -3.44 11.38
C GLU A 108 15.67 -4.70 12.18
N GLU A 109 16.52 -5.05 13.14
CA GLU A 109 16.37 -6.27 13.95
C GLU A 109 15.03 -6.33 14.70
N VAL A 110 14.51 -5.17 15.11
CA VAL A 110 13.23 -5.04 15.81
C VAL A 110 12.03 -5.49 14.97
N LEU A 111 12.19 -5.61 13.65
CA LEU A 111 11.14 -6.09 12.75
C LEU A 111 11.18 -7.62 12.54
N GLU A 112 12.17 -8.32 13.12
CA GLU A 112 12.28 -9.78 13.14
C GLU A 112 12.16 -10.45 11.76
N GLU A 113 12.69 -9.82 10.72
CA GLU A 113 12.57 -10.27 9.31
C GLU A 113 11.12 -10.45 8.83
N LYS A 114 10.14 -9.87 9.53
CA LYS A 114 8.70 -9.98 9.20
C LYS A 114 8.19 -8.87 8.29
N LEU A 115 8.94 -7.79 8.12
CA LEU A 115 8.65 -6.75 7.12
C LEU A 115 9.16 -7.18 5.75
N VAL A 116 8.35 -7.01 4.72
CA VAL A 116 8.74 -7.17 3.32
C VAL A 116 8.43 -5.88 2.57
N LEU A 117 9.45 -5.25 2.00
CA LEU A 117 9.29 -4.07 1.15
C LEU A 117 8.93 -4.51 -0.28
N LEU A 118 7.79 -4.05 -0.76
CA LEU A 118 7.27 -4.27 -2.11
C LEU A 118 7.62 -3.11 -3.05
N ASP A 119 8.92 -2.81 -3.20
CA ASP A 119 9.46 -1.85 -4.19
C ASP A 119 9.96 -2.59 -5.43
N ARG A 120 9.04 -2.90 -6.37
CA ARG A 120 9.29 -3.81 -7.50
C ARG A 120 9.82 -5.15 -6.99
N ASN A 121 9.10 -5.72 -6.03
CA ASN A 121 9.45 -6.95 -5.36
C ASN A 121 8.25 -7.91 -5.32
N ARG A 122 8.54 -9.17 -5.02
CA ARG A 122 7.54 -10.22 -4.83
C ARG A 122 7.86 -11.04 -3.59
N TRP A 123 6.82 -11.60 -2.99
CA TRP A 123 6.92 -12.59 -1.93
C TRP A 123 5.98 -13.75 -2.23
N ASP A 124 6.52 -14.96 -2.12
CA ASP A 124 5.80 -16.21 -2.32
C ASP A 124 5.60 -16.84 -0.94
N ASP A 125 4.36 -17.12 -0.55
CA ASP A 125 4.06 -17.77 0.73
C ASP A 125 4.64 -19.19 0.72
N PRO A 126 5.53 -19.56 1.67
CA PRO A 126 6.12 -20.89 1.71
C PRO A 126 5.10 -22.01 1.95
N ASP A 127 3.92 -21.68 2.48
CA ASP A 127 2.95 -22.67 2.94
C ASP A 127 1.61 -22.59 2.19
N SER A 128 1.53 -21.78 1.14
CA SER A 128 0.35 -21.71 0.27
C SER A 128 0.72 -21.36 -1.17
N GLU A 129 -0.29 -21.31 -2.04
CA GLU A 129 -0.14 -20.88 -3.44
C GLU A 129 -0.19 -19.35 -3.60
N LEU A 130 -0.19 -18.59 -2.49
CA LEU A 130 -0.24 -17.13 -2.53
C LEU A 130 1.09 -16.52 -2.99
N THR A 131 1.01 -15.62 -3.96
CA THR A 131 2.08 -14.70 -4.32
C THR A 131 1.61 -13.26 -4.20
N ILE A 132 2.37 -12.44 -3.47
CA ILE A 132 2.15 -11.00 -3.37
C ILE A 132 3.23 -10.30 -4.20
N VAL A 133 2.82 -9.48 -5.16
CA VAL A 133 3.72 -8.67 -6.00
C VAL A 133 3.41 -7.22 -5.78
N GLY A 134 4.41 -6.36 -5.64
CA GLY A 134 4.12 -4.92 -5.52
C GLY A 134 5.20 -3.97 -6.00
N ALA A 135 4.73 -2.76 -6.28
CA ALA A 135 5.51 -1.59 -6.65
C ALA A 135 4.64 -0.34 -6.41
N THR A 136 5.23 0.84 -6.25
CA THR A 136 4.47 2.10 -6.13
C THR A 136 3.51 2.32 -7.31
N LEU A 137 3.94 1.92 -8.52
CA LEU A 137 3.27 2.16 -9.80
C LEU A 137 2.92 3.62 -9.96
N TRP A 138 3.91 4.51 -9.97
CA TRP A 138 3.66 5.92 -10.30
C TRP A 138 2.76 6.03 -11.53
N SER A 139 1.82 6.98 -11.57
CA SER A 139 0.89 7.10 -12.70
C SER A 139 1.59 7.63 -13.97
N LYS A 140 0.94 7.52 -15.14
CA LYS A 140 1.46 8.14 -16.37
C LYS A 140 0.91 9.55 -16.54
N ILE A 141 1.80 10.53 -16.57
CA ILE A 141 1.44 11.94 -16.81
C ILE A 141 1.68 12.28 -18.28
N PRO A 142 0.64 12.59 -19.07
CA PRO A 142 0.81 13.02 -20.45
C PRO A 142 1.41 14.44 -20.51
N PRO A 143 2.16 14.78 -21.57
CA PRO A 143 2.75 16.11 -21.73
C PRO A 143 1.74 17.26 -21.57
N SER A 144 0.52 17.07 -22.06
CA SER A 144 -0.56 18.07 -21.97
C SER A 144 -1.04 18.38 -20.54
N ALA A 145 -0.79 17.48 -19.59
CA ALA A 145 -1.17 17.68 -18.19
C ALA A 145 0.02 18.09 -17.29
N ALA A 146 1.24 18.05 -17.82
CA ALA A 146 2.47 18.18 -17.02
C ALA A 146 2.53 19.49 -16.22
N GLU A 147 2.20 20.62 -16.85
CA GLU A 147 2.19 21.93 -16.19
C GLU A 147 1.17 21.98 -15.04
N MET A 148 -0.09 21.60 -15.32
CA MET A 148 -1.15 21.63 -14.33
C MET A 148 -0.86 20.69 -13.15
N VAL A 149 -0.35 19.49 -13.43
CA VAL A 149 0.05 18.53 -12.41
C VAL A 149 1.17 19.09 -11.53
N THR A 150 2.23 19.63 -12.13
CA THR A 150 3.37 20.23 -11.39
C THR A 150 2.91 21.38 -10.48
N LEU A 151 1.96 22.19 -10.93
CA LEU A 151 1.45 23.32 -10.14
C LEU A 151 0.55 22.90 -8.98
N ARG A 152 -0.26 21.84 -9.17
CA ARG A 152 -1.38 21.49 -8.27
C ARG A 152 -1.10 20.30 -7.34
N VAL A 153 -0.20 19.40 -7.71
CA VAL A 153 0.12 18.19 -6.94
C VAL A 153 1.31 18.47 -6.03
N SER A 154 1.15 18.17 -4.74
CA SER A 154 2.13 18.50 -3.70
C SER A 154 3.47 17.77 -3.87
N ASP A 155 3.47 16.62 -4.54
CA ASP A 155 4.66 15.79 -4.78
C ASP A 155 5.79 16.58 -5.42
N TYR A 156 5.49 17.42 -6.41
CA TYR A 156 6.47 18.25 -7.13
C TYR A 156 7.00 19.44 -6.32
N LYS A 157 6.47 19.65 -5.12
CA LYS A 157 6.93 20.67 -4.18
C LYS A 157 7.63 20.06 -2.98
N LYS A 158 7.18 18.88 -2.55
CA LYS A 158 7.62 18.24 -1.31
C LYS A 158 8.66 17.15 -1.51
N ILE A 159 8.72 16.51 -2.68
CA ILE A 159 9.76 15.53 -3.00
C ILE A 159 10.90 16.27 -3.69
N SER A 160 12.07 16.28 -3.06
CA SER A 160 13.24 17.03 -3.55
C SER A 160 13.68 16.49 -4.92
N GLY A 161 13.81 17.38 -5.90
CA GLY A 161 14.21 17.04 -7.26
C GLY A 161 13.17 16.25 -8.07
N TRP A 162 11.93 16.12 -7.58
CA TRP A 162 10.89 15.38 -8.30
C TRP A 162 10.37 16.15 -9.51
N THR A 163 10.36 15.50 -10.66
CA THR A 163 9.92 16.07 -11.93
C THR A 163 8.97 15.13 -12.64
N VAL A 164 8.15 15.66 -13.57
CA VAL A 164 7.25 14.83 -14.39
C VAL A 164 8.03 13.80 -15.22
N ALA A 165 9.25 14.14 -15.65
CA ALA A 165 10.12 13.20 -16.35
C ALA A 165 10.51 12.01 -15.46
N LYS A 166 10.99 12.30 -14.24
CA LYS A 166 11.36 11.27 -13.25
C LYS A 166 10.16 10.42 -12.83
N HIS A 167 9.01 11.04 -12.58
CA HIS A 167 7.74 10.36 -12.29
C HIS A 167 7.38 9.34 -13.38
N ASN A 168 7.42 9.77 -14.64
CA ASN A 168 7.13 8.91 -15.79
C ASN A 168 8.18 7.81 -16.02
N GLU A 169 9.44 8.05 -15.64
CA GLU A 169 10.49 7.02 -15.64
C GLU A 169 10.22 5.96 -14.57
N CYS A 170 9.86 6.38 -13.35
CA CYS A 170 9.44 5.46 -12.28
C CYS A 170 8.21 4.64 -12.69
N HIS A 171 7.19 5.28 -13.28
CA HIS A 171 6.02 4.59 -13.84
C HIS A 171 6.43 3.48 -14.83
N ALA A 172 7.30 3.80 -15.79
CA ALA A 172 7.71 2.84 -16.81
C ALA A 172 8.48 1.64 -16.19
N ARG A 173 9.34 1.89 -15.20
CA ARG A 173 10.08 0.83 -14.48
C ARG A 173 9.14 -0.06 -13.68
N ASP A 174 8.20 0.53 -12.95
CA ASP A 174 7.22 -0.21 -12.15
C ASP A 174 6.32 -1.07 -13.03
N LEU A 175 5.77 -0.49 -14.09
CA LEU A 175 4.91 -1.20 -15.04
C LEU A 175 5.67 -2.35 -15.72
N ALA A 176 6.90 -2.11 -16.19
CA ALA A 176 7.72 -3.15 -16.81
C ALA A 176 8.02 -4.31 -15.86
N TYR A 177 8.31 -4.03 -14.59
CA TYR A 177 8.49 -5.05 -13.56
C TYR A 177 7.21 -5.87 -13.35
N LEU A 178 6.07 -5.21 -13.12
CA LEU A 178 4.78 -5.88 -12.91
C LEU A 178 4.41 -6.74 -14.12
N SER A 179 4.52 -6.21 -15.35
CA SER A 179 4.27 -6.96 -16.58
C SER A 179 5.12 -8.21 -16.69
N LYS A 180 6.44 -8.08 -16.47
CA LYS A 180 7.38 -9.19 -16.57
C LYS A 180 7.06 -10.26 -15.51
N THR A 181 6.83 -9.86 -14.28
CA THR A 181 6.58 -10.78 -13.15
C THR A 181 5.25 -11.51 -13.31
N ILE A 182 4.16 -10.80 -13.63
CA ILE A 182 2.84 -11.41 -13.85
C ILE A 182 2.89 -12.38 -15.05
N THR A 183 3.55 -11.98 -16.14
CA THR A 183 3.70 -12.86 -17.32
C THR A 183 4.49 -14.13 -16.98
N ALA A 184 5.57 -14.00 -16.22
CA ALA A 184 6.36 -15.15 -15.78
C ALA A 184 5.53 -16.10 -14.92
N LEU A 185 4.85 -15.59 -13.88
CA LEU A 185 3.97 -16.39 -13.01
C LEU A 185 2.90 -17.15 -13.80
N ASN A 186 2.24 -16.49 -14.75
CA ASN A 186 1.25 -17.13 -15.63
C ASN A 186 1.81 -18.29 -16.45
N ASN A 187 3.07 -18.19 -16.88
CA ASN A 187 3.68 -19.16 -17.78
C ASN A 187 4.32 -20.33 -17.03
N THR A 188 4.88 -20.09 -15.84
CA THR A 188 5.69 -21.09 -15.12
C THR A 188 5.03 -21.59 -13.85
N GLU A 189 4.12 -20.83 -13.24
CA GLU A 189 3.59 -21.08 -11.89
C GLU A 189 2.08 -20.79 -11.84
N SER A 190 1.35 -21.21 -12.87
CA SER A 190 -0.07 -20.87 -13.10
C SER A 190 -1.06 -21.29 -12.00
N GLN A 191 -0.64 -22.18 -11.10
CA GLN A 191 -1.41 -22.58 -9.91
C GLN A 191 -1.44 -21.49 -8.82
N ARG A 192 -0.52 -20.52 -8.86
CA ARG A 192 -0.44 -19.48 -7.84
C ARG A 192 -1.59 -18.49 -7.90
N THR A 193 -2.07 -18.10 -6.73
CA THR A 193 -3.05 -17.03 -6.56
C THR A 193 -2.29 -15.72 -6.36
N VAL A 194 -2.35 -14.83 -7.36
CA VAL A 194 -1.55 -13.60 -7.36
C VAL A 194 -2.36 -12.41 -6.83
N LEU A 195 -1.84 -11.76 -5.79
CA LEU A 195 -2.27 -10.46 -5.29
C LEU A 195 -1.26 -9.40 -5.72
N VAL A 196 -1.70 -8.43 -6.51
CA VAL A 196 -0.88 -7.27 -6.88
C VAL A 196 -1.20 -6.11 -5.94
N VAL A 197 -0.18 -5.44 -5.42
CA VAL A 197 -0.32 -4.27 -4.54
C VAL A 197 0.40 -3.09 -5.18
N THR A 198 -0.33 -2.01 -5.42
CA THR A 198 0.26 -0.74 -5.85
C THR A 198 -0.18 0.40 -4.95
N HIS A 199 0.52 1.54 -4.99
CA HIS A 199 0.01 2.71 -4.31
C HIS A 199 -0.93 3.50 -5.24
N HIS A 200 -0.47 3.92 -6.42
CA HIS A 200 -1.36 4.61 -7.35
C HIS A 200 -2.40 3.66 -7.94
N ALA A 201 -3.53 4.25 -8.33
CA ALA A 201 -4.65 3.50 -8.89
C ALA A 201 -4.31 2.91 -10.28
N PRO A 202 -4.59 1.62 -10.50
CA PRO A 202 -4.24 0.90 -11.73
C PRO A 202 -5.29 1.04 -12.84
N CYS A 203 -6.32 1.86 -12.59
CA CYS A 203 -7.31 2.27 -13.58
C CYS A 203 -7.94 3.61 -13.21
N ILE A 204 -8.53 4.29 -14.19
CA ILE A 204 -9.21 5.58 -13.99
C ILE A 204 -10.66 5.39 -13.51
N ALA A 205 -11.41 4.53 -14.20
CA ALA A 205 -12.81 4.29 -13.89
C ALA A 205 -12.96 3.49 -12.59
N GLY A 206 -13.74 4.03 -11.64
CA GLY A 206 -14.09 3.36 -10.38
C GLY A 206 -13.07 3.51 -9.25
N SER A 207 -11.89 4.09 -9.52
CA SER A 207 -10.78 4.19 -8.56
C SER A 207 -10.71 5.50 -7.79
N SER A 208 -11.52 6.49 -8.14
CA SER A 208 -11.56 7.80 -7.48
C SER A 208 -13.00 8.29 -7.34
N LYS A 209 -13.24 9.27 -6.45
CA LYS A 209 -14.55 9.88 -6.28
C LYS A 209 -15.04 10.44 -7.64
N PRO A 210 -16.31 10.21 -8.03
CA PRO A 210 -16.85 10.68 -9.32
C PRO A 210 -16.66 12.19 -9.56
N GLU A 211 -16.69 12.98 -8.49
CA GLU A 211 -16.47 14.44 -8.51
C GLU A 211 -15.08 14.84 -9.03
N HIS A 212 -14.09 13.95 -8.93
CA HIS A 212 -12.72 14.18 -9.40
C HIS A 212 -12.49 13.70 -10.84
N ALA A 213 -13.48 13.08 -11.49
CA ALA A 213 -13.34 12.51 -12.83
C ALA A 213 -12.93 13.53 -13.91
N ASN A 214 -13.25 14.81 -13.69
CA ASN A 214 -12.95 15.92 -14.61
C ASN A 214 -11.80 16.82 -14.11
N ALA A 215 -11.11 16.46 -13.03
CA ALA A 215 -10.00 17.26 -12.53
C ALA A 215 -8.85 17.30 -13.56
N PRO A 216 -8.28 18.48 -13.86
CA PRO A 216 -7.26 18.62 -14.92
C PRO A 216 -5.91 17.98 -14.55
N PHE A 217 -5.73 17.61 -13.28
CA PHE A 217 -4.54 16.93 -12.74
C PHE A 217 -4.78 15.46 -12.37
N LYS A 218 -5.91 14.86 -12.76
CA LYS A 218 -6.29 13.48 -12.40
C LYS A 218 -5.28 12.41 -12.83
N SER A 219 -4.50 12.68 -13.88
CA SER A 219 -3.45 11.79 -14.38
C SER A 219 -2.31 11.59 -13.38
N ALA A 220 -2.19 12.44 -12.35
CA ALA A 220 -1.23 12.23 -11.26
C ALA A 220 -1.65 11.14 -10.26
N PHE A 221 -2.90 10.66 -10.33
CA PHE A 221 -3.47 9.76 -9.31
C PHE A 221 -3.72 8.35 -9.82
N SER A 222 -4.02 8.22 -11.12
CA SER A 222 -4.43 6.96 -11.71
C SER A 222 -3.88 6.81 -13.12
N THR A 223 -3.60 5.57 -13.50
CA THR A 223 -3.21 5.20 -14.86
C THR A 223 -3.96 3.94 -15.26
N ASP A 224 -4.38 3.82 -16.50
CA ASP A 224 -5.09 2.63 -16.95
C ASP A 224 -4.11 1.54 -17.41
N VAL A 225 -3.84 0.58 -16.52
CA VAL A 225 -3.01 -0.61 -16.81
C VAL A 225 -3.85 -1.89 -16.81
N ILE A 226 -4.97 -1.91 -16.07
CA ILE A 226 -5.94 -3.03 -16.08
C ILE A 226 -6.95 -2.81 -17.21
N GLN A 227 -6.49 -2.74 -18.46
CA GLN A 227 -7.38 -2.63 -19.64
C GLN A 227 -7.39 -3.91 -20.50
N ALA A 228 -6.25 -4.59 -20.63
CA ALA A 228 -6.13 -5.82 -21.40
C ALA A 228 -6.15 -7.04 -20.49
N ARG A 229 -7.06 -7.99 -20.76
CA ARG A 229 -7.19 -9.25 -20.02
C ARG A 229 -5.89 -10.07 -20.00
N GLU A 230 -5.04 -9.91 -21.02
CA GLU A 230 -3.76 -10.61 -21.13
C GLU A 230 -2.74 -10.16 -20.09
N PHE A 231 -2.66 -8.85 -19.81
CA PHE A 231 -1.71 -8.29 -18.84
C PHE A 231 -1.99 -8.75 -17.40
N VAL A 232 -3.27 -8.96 -17.07
CA VAL A 232 -3.72 -9.31 -15.71
C VAL A 232 -4.20 -10.74 -15.58
N ARG A 233 -3.91 -11.59 -16.57
CA ARG A 233 -4.19 -13.04 -16.46
C ARG A 233 -3.54 -13.56 -15.16
N GLY A 234 -4.21 -14.46 -14.46
CA GLY A 234 -3.71 -15.05 -13.20
C GLY A 234 -3.70 -14.12 -11.98
N VAL A 235 -3.99 -12.82 -12.15
CA VAL A 235 -4.15 -11.90 -11.01
C VAL A 235 -5.55 -12.06 -10.43
N ALA A 236 -5.63 -12.52 -9.18
CA ALA A 236 -6.89 -12.69 -8.46
C ALA A 236 -7.39 -11.33 -7.94
N VAL A 237 -6.50 -10.59 -7.28
CA VAL A 237 -6.80 -9.29 -6.67
C VAL A 237 -5.74 -8.25 -7.01
N TRP A 238 -6.18 -7.01 -7.18
CA TRP A 238 -5.31 -5.84 -7.27
C TRP A 238 -5.71 -4.82 -6.21
N MET A 239 -4.85 -4.62 -5.20
CA MET A 239 -5.01 -3.61 -4.16
C MET A 239 -4.33 -2.30 -4.57
N PHE A 240 -4.98 -1.16 -4.28
CA PHE A 240 -4.40 0.17 -4.49
C PHE A 240 -4.78 1.20 -3.40
N GLY A 241 -4.13 2.37 -3.41
CA GLY A 241 -4.36 3.53 -2.53
C GLY A 241 -4.43 4.87 -3.28
N HIS A 242 -3.87 5.94 -2.70
CA HIS A 242 -3.60 7.29 -3.26
C HIS A 242 -4.81 8.20 -3.54
N THR A 243 -5.96 7.63 -3.89
CA THR A 243 -7.14 8.40 -4.34
C THR A 243 -8.04 8.85 -3.20
N HIS A 244 -7.74 8.40 -1.97
CA HIS A 244 -8.54 8.54 -0.75
C HIS A 244 -9.99 8.10 -0.96
N PHE A 245 -10.18 7.03 -1.74
CA PHE A 245 -11.48 6.50 -2.08
C PHE A 245 -11.49 4.98 -1.90
N THR A 246 -12.05 4.52 -0.77
CA THR A 246 -12.32 3.11 -0.54
C THR A 246 -13.37 2.61 -1.52
N THR A 247 -13.04 1.55 -2.24
CA THR A 247 -13.86 1.01 -3.33
C THR A 247 -13.51 -0.44 -3.60
N GLU A 248 -14.44 -1.16 -4.19
CA GLU A 248 -14.25 -2.53 -4.65
C GLU A 248 -15.08 -2.79 -5.89
N PHE A 249 -14.46 -3.32 -6.94
CA PHE A 249 -15.12 -3.65 -8.19
C PHE A 249 -14.35 -4.71 -8.98
N LYS A 250 -14.90 -5.15 -10.10
CA LYS A 250 -14.24 -6.10 -11.01
C LYS A 250 -13.90 -5.44 -12.34
N LYS A 251 -12.65 -5.55 -12.79
CA LYS A 251 -12.20 -5.05 -14.11
C LYS A 251 -11.25 -6.06 -14.75
N GLY A 252 -11.50 -6.41 -16.02
CA GLY A 252 -10.64 -7.35 -16.76
C GLY A 252 -10.57 -8.77 -16.16
N GLY A 253 -11.51 -9.16 -15.28
CA GLY A 253 -11.48 -10.41 -14.55
C GLY A 253 -10.86 -10.32 -13.15
N VAL A 254 -10.16 -9.23 -12.84
CA VAL A 254 -9.50 -8.97 -11.57
C VAL A 254 -10.45 -8.28 -10.59
N ARG A 255 -10.42 -8.69 -9.33
CA ARG A 255 -11.05 -7.95 -8.23
C ARG A 255 -10.12 -6.80 -7.81
N VAL A 256 -10.55 -5.57 -8.07
CA VAL A 256 -9.80 -4.36 -7.74
C VAL A 256 -10.35 -3.80 -6.43
N VAL A 257 -9.48 -3.55 -5.45
CA VAL A 257 -9.87 -3.18 -4.09
C VAL A 257 -9.00 -2.04 -3.56
N ALA A 258 -9.58 -1.14 -2.79
CA ALA A 258 -8.86 -0.14 -2.02
C ALA A 258 -9.53 0.06 -0.66
N ASN A 259 -8.74 0.21 0.39
CA ASN A 259 -9.21 0.50 1.75
C ASN A 259 -8.37 1.65 2.32
N GLN A 260 -8.78 2.88 2.00
CA GLN A 260 -7.96 4.07 2.13
C GLN A 260 -8.52 4.93 3.26
N ARG A 261 -7.72 5.23 4.28
CA ARG A 261 -8.16 6.09 5.38
C ARG A 261 -8.27 7.54 4.94
N GLY A 262 -7.28 8.02 4.18
CA GLY A 262 -7.15 9.41 3.75
C GLY A 262 -6.83 10.36 4.90
N TYR A 263 -6.83 11.66 4.61
CA TYR A 263 -6.45 12.68 5.59
C TYR A 263 -7.45 12.83 6.75
N VAL A 264 -6.94 12.75 7.97
CA VAL A 264 -7.67 13.10 9.19
C VAL A 264 -7.23 14.49 9.67
N LEU A 265 -8.01 15.53 9.35
CA LEU A 265 -7.68 16.93 9.68
C LEU A 265 -8.50 17.44 10.89
N GLY A 266 -7.85 17.77 12.00
CA GLY A 266 -8.42 18.50 13.15
C GLY A 266 -8.68 17.69 14.45
N TYR A 267 -8.69 18.39 15.60
CA TYR A 267 -8.97 17.87 16.96
C TYR A 267 -10.46 17.70 17.27
N LYS A 268 -11.32 17.70 16.25
CA LYS A 268 -12.68 17.16 16.39
C LYS A 268 -12.55 15.70 16.04
N GLY A 269 -12.73 14.83 17.03
CA GLY A 269 -12.60 13.38 16.87
C GLY A 269 -13.27 12.86 15.60
N PRO A 270 -12.85 11.70 15.09
CA PRO A 270 -13.19 11.23 13.75
C PRO A 270 -14.71 11.27 13.56
N THR A 271 -15.21 12.23 12.78
CA THR A 271 -16.57 12.15 12.26
C THR A 271 -16.54 11.14 11.12
N LEU A 272 -17.39 10.12 11.21
CA LEU A 272 -17.61 9.04 10.22
C LEU A 272 -17.76 9.52 8.76
N GLU A 273 -17.96 10.82 8.52
CA GLU A 273 -18.03 11.41 7.19
C GLU A 273 -16.68 11.67 6.51
N ASN A 274 -15.56 11.78 7.26
CA ASN A 274 -14.26 12.14 6.67
C ASN A 274 -13.52 10.93 6.08
N THR A 275 -13.84 9.71 6.49
CA THR A 275 -13.19 8.46 6.07
C THR A 275 -14.16 7.51 5.37
N ARG A 276 -15.28 8.02 4.79
CA ARG A 276 -16.40 7.21 4.24
C ARG A 276 -15.89 5.97 3.49
N GLY A 277 -16.01 4.81 4.13
CA GLY A 277 -15.69 3.50 3.57
C GLY A 277 -14.42 2.83 4.12
N PHE A 278 -13.50 3.55 4.77
CA PHE A 278 -12.36 2.92 5.45
C PHE A 278 -12.84 2.00 6.58
N ASP A 279 -12.32 0.78 6.58
CA ASP A 279 -12.60 -0.27 7.56
C ASP A 279 -11.27 -0.80 8.08
N ASP A 280 -10.94 -0.54 9.34
CA ASP A 280 -9.69 -0.96 9.96
C ASP A 280 -9.62 -2.48 10.20
N GLU A 281 -10.73 -3.18 10.05
CA GLU A 281 -10.84 -4.64 10.10
C GLU A 281 -10.85 -5.30 8.72
N ARG A 282 -10.70 -4.53 7.63
CA ARG A 282 -10.89 -5.01 6.26
C ARG A 282 -9.92 -6.15 5.90
N VAL A 283 -10.47 -7.34 5.68
CA VAL A 283 -9.77 -8.51 5.16
C VAL A 283 -10.17 -8.80 3.72
N VAL A 284 -9.18 -9.11 2.89
CA VAL A 284 -9.38 -9.66 1.54
C VAL A 284 -9.11 -11.16 1.58
N GLU A 285 -10.11 -11.93 1.17
CA GLU A 285 -9.98 -13.35 0.87
C GLU A 285 -9.58 -13.55 -0.60
N LEU A 286 -8.60 -14.43 -0.85
CA LEU A 286 -8.00 -14.73 -2.15
C LEU A 286 -8.41 -16.11 -2.71
#